data_AF-A0A935BD92-F1
#
_entry.id   AF-A0A935BD92-F1
#
_cell.length_a   1.000
_cell.length_b   1.000
_cell.length_c   1.000
_cell.angle_alpha   90.00
_cell.angle_beta   90.00
_cell.angle_gamma   90.00
#
_symmetry.space_group_name_H-M   'P 1'
#
loop_
_entity.id
_entity.type
_entity.pdbx_description
1 polymer ?
#
loop_
_entity_poly.entity_id
_entity_poly.type
_entity_poly.pdbx_seq_one_letter_code
_entity_poly.pdbx_strand_id
1 'polypeptide(L)'
;MNNADWETVKEVFGLVIDEPVETRDKLLRQRCGDDEALYAEVHSLIVASTESDNIIESNAIDLAAKIDLPKVDYADRHLGITELSAR
;
A
#
# COMPACT_ATOMS: atom_id res chain seq x y z
N MET A 1 -14.35 9.07 -19.48
CA MET A 1 -14.66 8.87 -18.05
C MET A 1 -15.40 10.10 -17.54
N ASN A 2 -16.56 9.92 -16.92
CA ASN A 2 -17.29 11.00 -16.26
C ASN A 2 -16.88 11.10 -14.78
N ASN A 3 -17.26 12.17 -14.09
CA ASN A 3 -16.89 12.39 -12.69
C ASN A 3 -17.47 11.30 -11.76
N ALA A 4 -18.68 10.81 -12.04
CA ALA A 4 -19.31 9.73 -11.30
C ALA A 4 -18.52 8.40 -11.41
N ASP A 5 -18.02 8.07 -12.61
CA ASP A 5 -17.22 6.85 -12.84
C ASP A 5 -15.91 6.91 -12.03
N TRP A 6 -15.30 8.09 -11.95
CA TRP A 6 -14.06 8.29 -11.19
C TRP A 6 -14.28 8.23 -9.67
N GLU A 7 -15.42 8.68 -9.16
CA GLU A 7 -15.76 8.50 -7.75
C GLU A 7 -15.85 7.03 -7.36
N THR A 8 -16.54 6.23 -8.17
CA THR A 8 -16.61 4.77 -7.95
C THR A 8 -15.23 4.12 -8.00
N VAL A 9 -14.38 4.49 -8.97
CA VAL A 9 -13.00 3.97 -9.04
C VAL A 9 -12.22 4.26 -7.76
N LYS A 10 -12.29 5.48 -7.22
CA LYS A 10 -11.58 5.85 -5.98
C LYS A 10 -12.10 5.06 -4.78
N GLU A 11 -13.41 4.91 -4.66
CA GLU A 11 -14.02 4.18 -3.54
C GLU A 11 -13.61 2.71 -3.56
N VAL A 12 -13.69 2.04 -4.71
CA VAL A 12 -13.30 0.64 -4.84
C VAL A 12 -11.80 0.48 -4.63
N PHE A 13 -10.98 1.36 -5.21
CA PHE A 13 -9.53 1.34 -5.01
C PHE A 13 -9.15 1.45 -3.52
N GLY A 14 -9.72 2.44 -2.80
CA GLY A 14 -9.43 2.66 -1.39
C GLY A 14 -9.81 1.47 -0.50
N LEU A 15 -10.91 0.78 -0.83
CA LEU A 15 -11.36 -0.40 -0.09
C LEU A 15 -10.50 -1.64 -0.35
N VAL A 16 -9.81 -1.71 -1.48
CA VAL A 16 -9.01 -2.87 -1.89
C VAL A 16 -7.54 -2.69 -1.53
N ILE A 17 -6.98 -1.48 -1.67
CA ILE A 17 -5.53 -1.26 -1.52
C ILE A 17 -5.02 -1.52 -0.10
N ASP A 18 -5.86 -1.36 0.92
CA ASP A 18 -5.49 -1.57 2.32
C ASP A 18 -5.50 -3.06 2.74
N GLU A 19 -6.04 -3.94 1.90
CA GLU A 19 -6.09 -5.38 2.18
C GLU A 19 -4.76 -6.09 1.83
N PRO A 20 -4.50 -7.29 2.38
CA PRO A 20 -3.37 -8.12 1.98
C PRO A 20 -3.34 -8.41 0.47
N VAL A 21 -2.17 -8.37 -0.16
CA VAL A 21 -1.99 -8.53 -1.62
C VAL A 21 -2.68 -9.80 -2.14
N GLU A 22 -2.67 -10.88 -1.36
CA GLU A 22 -3.25 -12.17 -1.69
C GLU A 22 -4.79 -12.15 -1.74
N THR A 23 -5.44 -11.19 -1.07
CA THR A 23 -6.90 -11.07 -1.01
C THR A 23 -7.46 -9.97 -1.92
N ARG A 24 -6.61 -9.04 -2.36
CA ARG A 24 -7.00 -7.86 -3.15
C ARG A 24 -7.79 -8.22 -4.41
N ASP A 25 -7.30 -9.16 -5.22
CA ASP A 25 -7.95 -9.54 -6.48
C ASP A 25 -9.36 -10.12 -6.25
N LYS A 26 -9.47 -11.01 -5.26
CA LYS A 26 -10.75 -11.61 -4.87
C LYS A 26 -11.74 -10.55 -4.38
N LEU A 27 -11.28 -9.62 -3.54
CA LEU A 27 -12.12 -8.53 -3.04
C LEU A 27 -12.53 -7.60 -4.19
N LEU A 28 -11.61 -7.24 -5.07
CA LEU A 28 -11.87 -6.42 -6.25
C LEU A 28 -12.97 -7.04 -7.12
N ARG A 29 -12.86 -8.34 -7.41
CA ARG A 29 -13.89 -9.06 -8.18
C ARG A 29 -15.26 -9.02 -7.51
N GLN A 30 -15.29 -9.13 -6.17
CA GLN A 30 -16.54 -9.01 -5.41
C GLN A 30 -17.15 -7.60 -5.46
N ARG A 31 -16.32 -6.54 -5.49
CA ARG A 31 -16.80 -5.16 -5.53
C ARG A 31 -17.22 -4.70 -6.91
N CYS A 32 -16.55 -5.16 -7.97
CA CYS A 32 -16.89 -4.81 -9.34
C CYS A 32 -18.03 -5.64 -9.92
N GLY A 33 -18.23 -6.87 -9.43
CA GLY A 33 -19.27 -7.76 -9.95
C GLY A 33 -19.04 -8.07 -11.44
N ASP A 34 -20.05 -7.82 -12.27
CA ASP A 34 -19.99 -8.01 -13.72
C ASP A 34 -19.45 -6.78 -14.49
N ASP A 35 -19.12 -5.69 -13.78
CA ASP A 35 -18.52 -4.50 -14.39
C ASP A 35 -17.02 -4.71 -14.65
N GLU A 36 -16.73 -5.34 -15.78
CA GLU A 36 -15.37 -5.64 -16.22
C GLU A 36 -14.56 -4.38 -16.54
N ALA A 37 -15.23 -3.29 -16.96
CA ALA A 37 -14.55 -2.02 -17.24
C ALA A 37 -14.04 -1.39 -15.93
N LEU A 38 -14.89 -1.34 -14.90
CA LEU A 38 -14.48 -0.87 -13.58
C LEU A 38 -13.38 -1.75 -12.97
N TYR A 39 -13.48 -3.08 -13.10
CA TYR A 39 -12.44 -4.00 -12.66
C TYR A 39 -11.10 -3.69 -13.32
N ALA A 40 -11.07 -3.55 -14.65
CA ALA A 40 -9.84 -3.30 -15.39
C ALA A 40 -9.15 -1.99 -14.98
N GLU A 41 -9.93 -0.91 -14.84
CA GLU A 41 -9.41 0.40 -14.43
C GLU A 41 -8.82 0.35 -13.01
N VAL A 42 -9.55 -0.18 -12.03
CA VAL A 42 -9.08 -0.26 -10.64
C VAL A 42 -7.90 -1.23 -10.51
N HIS A 43 -7.93 -2.36 -11.21
CA HIS A 43 -6.84 -3.33 -11.21
C HIS A 43 -5.54 -2.71 -11.73
N SER A 44 -5.61 -1.96 -12.83
CA SER A 44 -4.46 -1.22 -13.38
C SER A 44 -3.83 -0.28 -12.35
N LEU A 45 -4.66 0.46 -11.60
CA LEU A 45 -4.19 1.36 -10.55
C LEU A 45 -3.50 0.63 -9.39
N ILE A 46 -4.06 -0.52 -8.96
CA ILE A 46 -3.49 -1.34 -7.88
C ILE A 46 -2.12 -1.93 -8.29
N VAL A 47 -2.00 -2.37 -9.54
CA VAL A 47 -0.73 -2.87 -10.06
C VAL A 47 0.32 -1.76 -10.08
N ALA A 48 -0.03 -0.58 -10.60
CA ALA A 48 0.88 0.56 -10.69
C ALA A 48 1.35 1.07 -9.31
N SER A 49 0.48 1.03 -8.28
CA SER A 49 0.87 1.39 -6.92
C SER A 49 1.81 0.37 -6.29
N THR A 50 1.53 -0.93 -6.48
CA THR A 50 2.36 -2.02 -5.93
C THR A 50 3.76 -2.05 -6.56
N GLU A 51 3.87 -1.78 -7.86
CA GLU A 51 5.19 -1.62 -8.51
C GLU A 51 6.01 -0.48 -7.90
N SER A 52 5.36 0.62 -7.53
CA SER A 52 6.04 1.78 -6.92
C SER A 52 6.59 1.47 -5.53
N ASP A 53 5.85 0.70 -4.71
CA ASP A 53 6.31 0.27 -3.37
C ASP A 53 7.51 -0.69 -3.48
N ASN A 54 7.45 -1.63 -4.43
CA ASN A 54 8.56 -2.56 -4.70
C ASN A 54 9.83 -1.85 -5.15
N ILE A 55 9.73 -0.73 -5.87
CA ILE A 55 10.89 0.07 -6.29
C ILE A 55 11.58 0.69 -5.07
N ILE A 56 10.84 1.25 -4.10
CA ILE A 56 11.47 1.86 -2.91
C ILE A 56 12.16 0.79 -2.06
N GLU A 57 11.51 -0.35 -1.82
CA GLU A 57 12.12 -1.45 -1.06
C GLU A 57 13.35 -2.02 -1.76
N SER A 58 13.27 -2.27 -3.07
CA SER A 58 14.40 -2.79 -3.85
C SER A 58 15.57 -1.81 -3.88
N ASN A 59 15.33 -0.51 -3.98
CA ASN A 59 16.39 0.50 -3.97
C ASN A 59 16.99 0.71 -2.58
N ALA A 60 16.20 0.60 -1.51
CA ALA A 60 16.71 0.73 -0.15
C ALA A 60 17.73 -0.39 0.18
N ILE A 61 17.47 -1.62 -0.28
CA ILE A 61 18.38 -2.76 -0.14
C ILE A 61 19.66 -2.52 -0.96
N ASP A 62 19.54 -2.08 -2.20
CA ASP A 62 20.68 -1.78 -3.08
C ASP A 62 21.53 -0.62 -2.56
N LEU A 63 20.90 0.39 -1.96
CA LEU A 63 21.61 1.50 -1.34
C LEU A 63 22.35 1.01 -0.10
N ALA A 64 21.68 0.31 0.82
CA ALA A 64 22.31 -0.22 2.03
C ALA A 64 23.55 -1.09 1.73
N ALA A 65 23.50 -1.89 0.66
CA ALA A 65 24.64 -2.68 0.18
C ALA A 65 25.79 -1.82 -0.38
N LYS A 66 25.49 -0.67 -1.01
CA LYS A 66 26.49 0.25 -1.58
C LYS A 66 27.15 1.17 -0.55
N ILE A 67 26.46 1.52 0.53
CA ILE A 67 26.96 2.44 1.57
C ILE A 67 27.44 1.75 2.85
N ASP A 68 27.55 0.42 2.85
CA ASP A 68 28.02 -0.42 3.98
C ASP A 68 27.39 0.00 5.32
N LEU A 69 26.07 0.23 5.31
CA LEU A 69 25.38 0.60 6.54
C LEU A 69 25.40 -0.59 7.51
N PRO A 70 25.82 -0.38 8.77
CA PRO A 70 25.68 -1.43 9.76
C PRO A 70 24.22 -1.82 9.87
N LYS A 71 23.93 -3.13 9.86
CA LYS A 71 22.58 -3.65 10.09
C LYS A 71 22.05 -3.07 11.40
N VAL A 72 21.10 -2.15 11.31
CA VAL A 72 20.44 -1.58 12.49
C VAL A 72 19.51 -2.66 13.01
N ASP A 73 19.91 -3.30 14.11
CA ASP A 73 19.03 -4.17 14.88
C ASP A 73 17.93 -3.30 15.51
N TYR A 74 16.69 -3.46 15.05
CA TYR A 74 15.54 -2.72 15.59
C TYR A 74 15.08 -3.27 16.95
N ALA A 75 15.74 -4.31 17.47
CA ALA A 75 15.35 -4.98 18.71
C ALA A 75 15.95 -4.36 19.99
N ASP A 76 16.07 -3.04 20.13
CA ASP A 76 16.22 -2.43 21.47
C ASP A 76 15.96 -0.92 21.50
N ARG A 77 14.73 -0.48 21.22
CA ARG A 77 14.30 0.84 21.72
C ARG A 77 13.12 0.67 22.65
N HIS A 78 13.48 0.53 23.93
CA HIS A 78 12.68 0.94 25.06
C HIS A 78 12.06 2.32 24.75
N LEU A 79 10.79 2.33 24.34
CA LEU A 79 10.01 3.55 24.23
C LEU A 79 9.87 4.09 25.64
N GLY A 80 10.77 5.00 26.00
CA GLY A 80 10.65 5.82 27.19
C GLY A 80 9.36 6.62 27.11
N ILE A 81 8.34 6.07 27.75
CA ILE A 81 7.26 6.80 28.41
C ILE A 81 7.79 8.12 28.98
N THR A 82 7.28 9.24 28.45
CA THR A 82 7.02 10.40 29.30
C THR A 82 5.53 10.67 29.26
N GLU A 83 4.83 10.01 30.18
CA GLU A 83 3.70 10.65 30.85
C GLU A 83 4.18 12.00 31.40
N LEU A 84 3.54 13.08 30.97
CA LEU A 84 3.52 14.33 31.73
C LEU A 84 2.07 14.56 32.14
N SER A 85 1.70 13.91 33.24
CA SER A 85 0.54 14.28 34.04
C SER A 85 0.97 15.23 35.15
N ALA A 86 0.24 16.34 35.24
CA ALA A 86 0.03 17.21 36.41
C ALA A 86 1.23 17.92 37.07
N ARG A 87 1.28 19.24 36.89
CA ARG A 87 0.93 20.19 37.97
C ARG A 87 0.54 21.55 37.44
#